data_AF-A0A957X3S9-F1
#
_entry.id   AF-A0A957X3S9-F1
#
_cell.length_a   1.000
_cell.length_b   1.000
_cell.length_c   1.000
_cell.angle_alpha   90.00
_cell.angle_beta   90.00
_cell.angle_gamma   90.00
#
_symmetry.space_group_name_H-M   'P 1'
#
loop_
_entity.id
_entity.type
_entity.pdbx_description
1 polymer ?
#
loop_
_entity_poly.entity_id
_entity_poly.type
_entity_poly.pdbx_seq_one_letter_code
_entity_poly.pdbx_strand_id
1 'polypeptide(L)' 'ALQALADDPNAEMQLITIVSHMERAEVAQFVADEQLTFPVMVDPVGLIAKQYKVSGIPFTYFIDQDGLIDQSVMGA' A
#
# COMPACT_ATOMS: atom_id res chain seq x y z
N ALA A 1 11.04 -3.62 6.51
CA ALA A 1 10.92 -2.16 6.70
C ALA A 1 9.46 -1.76 6.93
N LEU A 2 8.54 -2.08 6.00
CA LEU A 2 7.11 -1.73 6.13
C LEU A 2 6.41 -2.36 7.35
N GLN A 3 6.68 -3.64 7.63
CA GLN A 3 6.15 -4.31 8.82
C GLN A 3 6.57 -3.61 10.13
N ALA A 4 7.83 -3.16 10.22
CA ALA A 4 8.32 -2.43 11.38
C ALA A 4 7.64 -1.05 11.56
N LEU A 5 7.31 -0.37 10.46
CA LEU A 5 6.50 0.86 10.51
C LEU A 5 5.07 0.57 10.98
N ALA A 6 4.48 -0.54 10.50
CA ALA A 6 3.12 -0.93 10.86
C ALA A 6 2.98 -1.32 12.33
N ASP A 7 4.01 -1.95 12.89
CA ASP A 7 4.02 -2.43 14.27
C ASP A 7 4.46 -1.34 15.29
N ASP A 8 4.95 -0.19 14.83
CA ASP A 8 5.35 0.91 15.71
C ASP A 8 4.13 1.74 16.14
N PRO A 9 3.71 1.68 17.42
CA PRO A 9 2.57 2.46 17.90
C PRO A 9 2.85 3.97 17.94
N ASN A 10 4.10 4.40 17.79
CA ASN A 10 4.50 5.80 17.74
C ASN A 10 4.76 6.29 16.31
N ALA A 11 4.44 5.48 15.28
CA ALA A 11 4.60 5.88 13.90
C ALA A 11 3.80 7.16 13.62
N GLU A 12 4.49 8.21 13.16
CA GLU A 12 3.87 9.48 12.76
C GLU A 12 3.15 9.39 11.41
N MET A 13 3.33 8.28 10.69
CA MET A 13 2.76 8.03 9.37
C MET A 13 1.88 6.78 9.37
N GLN A 14 0.77 6.84 8.64
CA GLN A 14 -0.07 5.67 8.38
C GLN A 14 0.35 4.98 7.07
N LEU A 15 0.58 3.67 7.14
CA LEU A 15 0.79 2.84 5.95
C LEU A 15 -0.55 2.34 5.40
N ILE A 16 -0.81 2.62 4.12
CA ILE A 16 -1.93 2.02 3.37
C ILE A 16 -1.34 1.28 2.18
N THR A 17 -1.53 -0.04 2.16
CA THR A 17 -1.02 -0.88 1.06
C THR A 17 -2.15 -1.16 0.08
N ILE A 18 -1.89 -1.01 -1.21
CA ILE A 18 -2.85 -1.32 -2.28
C ILE A 18 -2.25 -2.41 -3.17
N VAL A 19 -3.00 -3.49 -3.36
CA VAL A 19 -2.66 -4.57 -4.28
C VAL A 19 -3.63 -4.52 -5.45
N SER A 20 -3.12 -4.21 -6.63
CA SER A 20 -3.91 -4.11 -7.86
C SER A 20 -3.84 -5.38 -8.69
N HIS A 21 -4.91 -5.67 -9.43
CA HIS A 21 -4.98 -6.80 -10.39
C HIS A 21 -4.81 -8.19 -9.77
N MET A 22 -5.20 -8.36 -8.50
CA MET A 22 -5.23 -9.65 -7.81
C MET A 22 -6.61 -9.92 -7.21
N GLU A 23 -6.93 -11.19 -7.05
CA GLU A 23 -8.16 -11.62 -6.41
C GLU A 23 -8.08 -11.48 -4.89
N ARG A 24 -9.20 -11.12 -4.26
CA ARG A 24 -9.25 -10.90 -2.80
C ARG A 24 -8.82 -12.12 -2.00
N ALA A 25 -9.18 -13.32 -2.47
CA ALA A 25 -8.84 -14.57 -1.80
C ALA A 25 -7.34 -14.83 -1.79
N GLU A 26 -6.65 -14.57 -2.90
CA GLU A 26 -5.20 -14.75 -3.03
C GLU A 26 -4.44 -13.78 -2.11
N VAL A 27 -4.85 -12.51 -2.10
CA VAL A 27 -4.26 -11.51 -1.21
C VAL A 27 -4.52 -11.83 0.26
N ALA A 28 -5.74 -12.26 0.62
CA ALA A 28 -6.08 -12.63 1.98
C ALA A 28 -5.26 -13.83 2.48
N GLN A 29 -5.05 -14.83 1.61
CA GLN A 29 -4.20 -15.98 1.93
C GLN A 29 -2.75 -15.55 2.17
N PHE A 30 -2.18 -14.72 1.29
CA PHE A 30 -0.82 -14.20 1.44
C PHE A 30 -0.64 -13.38 2.72
N VAL A 31 -1.59 -12.49 3.04
CA VAL A 31 -1.57 -11.69 4.27
C VAL A 31 -1.57 -12.59 5.52
N ALA A 32 -2.35 -13.67 5.50
CA ALA A 32 -2.40 -14.62 6.60
C ALA A 32 -1.11 -15.44 6.74
N ASP A 33 -0.58 -15.97 5.62
CA ASP A 33 0.61 -16.81 5.60
C ASP A 33 1.86 -16.04 6.06
N GLU A 34 2.00 -14.80 5.59
CA GLU A 34 3.11 -13.91 5.95
C GLU A 34 2.88 -13.15 7.27
N GLN A 35 1.73 -13.36 7.93
CA GLN A 35 1.36 -12.72 9.20
C GLN A 35 1.47 -11.19 9.15
N LEU A 36 1.07 -10.59 8.03
CA LEU A 36 1.15 -9.13 7.84
C LEU A 36 0.11 -8.44 8.71
N THR A 37 0.54 -7.42 9.44
CA THR A 37 -0.35 -6.66 10.36
C THR A 37 -0.84 -5.35 9.77
N PHE A 38 -0.21 -4.87 8.70
CA PHE A 38 -0.63 -3.63 8.04
C PHE A 38 -1.88 -3.82 7.18
N PRO A 39 -2.70 -2.77 7.01
CA PRO A 39 -3.88 -2.84 6.18
C PRO A 39 -3.51 -3.01 4.69
N VAL A 40 -4.17 -3.97 4.04
CA VAL A 40 -4.06 -4.23 2.61
C VAL A 40 -5.42 -4.06 1.94
N MET A 41 -5.52 -3.11 1.01
CA MET A 41 -6.67 -2.89 0.16
C MET A 41 -6.46 -3.58 -1.19
N VAL A 42 -7.46 -4.35 -1.63
CA VAL A 42 -7.42 -5.02 -2.93
C VAL A 42 -8.20 -4.20 -3.95
N ASP A 43 -7.56 -3.91 -5.08
CA ASP A 43 -8.08 -3.20 -6.25
C ASP A 43 -8.02 -4.12 -7.49
N PRO A 44 -8.95 -5.09 -7.63
CA PRO A 44 -8.87 -6.14 -8.66
C PRO A 44 -8.85 -5.59 -10.09
N VAL A 45 -9.44 -4.42 -10.30
CA VAL A 45 -9.57 -3.78 -11.62
C VAL A 45 -8.51 -2.69 -11.88
N GLY A 46 -7.66 -2.39 -10.90
CA GLY A 46 -6.59 -1.39 -11.04
C GLY A 46 -7.09 0.04 -11.15
N LEU A 47 -8.30 0.35 -10.65
CA LEU A 47 -8.87 1.69 -10.73
C LEU A 47 -8.05 2.71 -9.93
N ILE A 48 -7.57 2.33 -8.75
CA ILE A 48 -6.78 3.20 -7.89
C ILE A 48 -5.39 3.40 -8.52
N ALA A 49 -4.73 2.33 -8.96
CA ALA A 49 -3.44 2.43 -9.65
C ALA A 49 -3.52 3.35 -10.87
N LYS A 50 -4.60 3.25 -11.66
CA LYS A 50 -4.85 4.14 -12.80
C LYS A 50 -5.09 5.59 -12.38
N GLN A 51 -5.89 5.83 -11.34
CA GLN A 51 -6.18 7.18 -10.84
C GLN A 51 -4.91 7.88 -10.35
N TYR A 52 -4.04 7.15 -9.67
CA TYR A 52 -2.75 7.66 -9.19
C TYR A 52 -1.68 7.70 -10.29
N LYS A 53 -1.96 7.17 -11.48
CA LYS A 53 -1.03 7.10 -12.63
C LYS A 53 0.22 6.25 -12.33
N VAL A 54 0.04 5.16 -11.58
CA VAL A 54 1.09 4.17 -11.32
C VAL A 54 1.48 3.49 -12.64
N SER A 55 2.73 3.66 -13.06
CA SER A 55 3.26 3.13 -14.32
C SER A 55 4.24 1.96 -14.15
N GLY A 56 4.60 1.64 -12.91
CA GLY A 56 5.48 0.53 -12.53
C GLY A 56 5.36 0.26 -11.04
N ILE A 57 5.67 -0.97 -10.62
CA ILE A 57 5.59 -1.41 -9.22
C ILE A 57 6.97 -1.92 -8.74
N PRO A 58 7.33 -1.76 -7.45
CA PRO A 58 6.56 -1.06 -6.41
C PRO A 58 6.58 0.47 -6.59
N PHE A 59 5.52 1.11 -6.09
CA PHE A 59 5.34 2.56 -6.14
C PHE A 59 4.78 3.07 -4.81
N THR A 60 5.36 4.14 -4.27
CA THR A 60 4.95 4.75 -2.99
C THR A 60 4.60 6.22 -3.19
N TYR A 61 3.51 6.66 -2.57
CA TYR A 61 3.16 8.07 -2.43
C TYR A 61 3.27 8.48 -0.97
N PHE A 62 3.84 9.65 -0.72
CA PHE A 62 3.75 10.34 0.56
C PHE A 62 2.67 11.41 0.44
N ILE A 63 1.65 11.29 1.30
CA ILE A 63 0.48 12.17 1.32
C ILE A 63 0.51 12.94 2.64
N ASP A 64 0.40 14.26 2.57
CA ASP A 64 0.38 15.12 3.75
C ASP A 64 -0.99 15.12 4.46
N GLN A 65 -1.09 15.88 5.56
CA GLN A 65 -2.31 15.95 6.37
C GLN A 65 -3.49 16.66 5.66
N ASP A 66 -3.21 17.44 4.61
CA ASP A 66 -4.22 18.09 3.77
C ASP A 66 -4.70 17.18 2.62
N GLY A 67 -4.12 15.99 2.49
CA GLY A 67 -4.46 15.02 1.46
C GLY A 67 -3.76 15.29 0.12
N LEU A 68 -2.71 16.10 0.11
CA LEU A 68 -1.92 16.40 -1.08
C LEU A 68 -0.72 15.45 -1.19
N ILE A 69 -0.37 15.10 -2.43
CA ILE A 69 0.82 14.29 -2.70
C ILE A 69 2.05 15.20 -2.60
N ASP A 70 2.87 15.00 -1.58
CA ASP A 70 4.13 15.71 -1.40
C ASP A 70 5.24 15.05 -2.26
N GLN A 71 5.32 13.72 -2.22
CA GLN A 71 6.35 12.97 -2.93
C GLN A 71 5.83 11.65 -3.52
N SER A 72 6.52 11.19 -4.56
CA SER A 72 6.32 9.87 -5.15
C SER A 72 7.66 9.17 -5.41
N VAL A 73 7.73 7.89 -5.10
CA VAL A 73 8.92 7.07 -5.26
C VAL A 73 8.57 5.82 -6.05
N MET A 74 9.28 5.60 -7.15
CA MET A 74 9.24 4.34 -7.90
C MET A 74 10.49 3.54 -7.54
N GLY A 75 10.33 2.31 -7.07
CA GLY A 75 11.44 1.44 -6.65
C GLY A 75 11.31 0.91 -5.23
N ALA A 76 12.14 -0.10 -4.93
CA ALA A 76 12.26 -0.76 -3.64
C ALA A 76 13.43 -0.18 -2.82
#